data_AF-A0A958KZG4-F1
#
_entry.id   AF-A0A958KZG4-F1
#
_cell.length_a   1.000
_cell.length_b   1.000
_cell.length_c   1.000
_cell.angle_alpha   90.00
_cell.angle_beta   90.00
_cell.angle_gamma   90.00
#
_symmetry.space_group_name_H-M   'P 1'
#
loop_
_entity.id
_entity.type
_entity.pdbx_description
1 polymer ?
#
loop_
_entity_poly.entity_id
_entity_poly.type
_entity_poly.pdbx_seq_one_letter_code
_entity_poly.pdbx_strand_id
1 'polypeptide(L)'
;MSLRRFLPFRNCFTSDQSTRMWYDSSMNDQMEERIQALEKQILEINARNSRVEIEKAWETSKTRALLISALTYIVISLLMWSIGVSDPLMNALIPSCAFIVSTLSLPYAKARWKKNRD
;
A
#
# COMPACT_ATOMS: atom_id res chain seq x y z
N MET A 1 -12.73 -56.58 65.65
CA MET A 1 -13.67 -56.61 64.51
C MET A 1 -13.90 -55.19 64.02
N SER A 2 -13.11 -54.73 63.05
CA SER A 2 -13.31 -53.46 62.34
C SER A 2 -12.40 -53.48 61.10
N LEU A 3 -12.89 -54.12 60.03
CA LEU A 3 -12.22 -54.17 58.73
C LEU A 3 -12.48 -52.85 58.01
N ARG A 4 -11.57 -51.88 58.11
CA ARG A 4 -11.53 -50.77 57.14
C ARG A 4 -10.94 -51.30 55.85
N ARG A 5 -11.83 -51.57 54.91
CA ARG A 5 -11.57 -51.94 53.53
C ARG A 5 -10.80 -50.81 52.85
N PHE A 6 -9.53 -51.09 52.54
CA PHE A 6 -8.66 -50.29 51.69
C PHE A 6 -9.34 -50.19 50.32
N LEU A 7 -9.82 -49.01 49.92
CA LEU A 7 -10.17 -48.73 48.53
C LEU A 7 -8.88 -48.39 47.80
N PRO A 8 -8.54 -49.07 46.68
CA PRO A 8 -7.46 -48.60 45.85
C PRO A 8 -7.93 -47.30 45.20
N PHE A 9 -7.29 -46.19 45.54
CA PHE A 9 -7.28 -45.02 44.68
C PHE A 9 -6.55 -45.44 43.39
N ARG A 10 -7.29 -46.01 42.43
CA ARG A 10 -6.80 -46.15 41.06
C ARG A 10 -6.56 -44.73 40.57
N ASN A 11 -5.32 -44.46 40.19
CA ASN A 11 -4.97 -43.35 39.32
C ASN A 11 -5.93 -43.33 38.14
N CYS A 12 -6.93 -42.44 38.17
CA CYS A 12 -7.73 -42.09 37.01
C CYS A 12 -6.98 -40.97 36.28
N PHE A 13 -5.75 -41.28 35.87
CA PHE A 13 -4.89 -40.37 35.10
C PHE A 13 -4.48 -41.08 33.81
N THR A 14 -5.48 -41.59 33.09
CA THR A 14 -5.36 -41.72 31.64
C THR A 14 -6.18 -40.57 31.08
N SER A 15 -5.60 -39.37 31.09
CA SER A 15 -5.94 -38.39 30.05
C SER A 15 -5.59 -39.08 28.74
N ASP A 16 -6.62 -39.71 28.17
CA ASP A 16 -6.56 -40.67 27.09
C ASP A 16 -5.78 -40.09 25.90
N GLN A 17 -4.77 -40.83 25.40
CA GLN A 17 -3.95 -40.37 24.27
C GLN A 17 -4.78 -40.03 23.04
N SER A 18 -5.95 -40.66 22.86
CA SER A 18 -6.84 -40.34 21.75
C SER A 18 -7.43 -38.92 21.89
N THR A 19 -7.84 -38.49 23.08
CA THR A 19 -8.37 -37.13 23.31
C THR A 19 -7.36 -36.03 22.98
N ARG A 20 -6.07 -36.27 23.22
CA ARG A 20 -4.98 -35.36 22.86
C ARG A 20 -4.77 -35.30 21.34
N MET A 21 -4.97 -36.42 20.66
CA MET A 21 -4.85 -36.53 19.20
C MET A 21 -5.97 -35.79 18.47
N TRP A 22 -7.22 -35.90 18.94
CA TRP A 22 -8.37 -35.18 18.35
C TRP A 22 -8.28 -33.67 18.59
N TYR A 23 -7.77 -33.23 19.75
CA TYR A 23 -7.55 -31.82 20.03
C TYR A 23 -6.42 -31.23 19.17
N ASP A 24 -5.32 -31.96 19.00
CA ASP A 24 -4.21 -31.55 18.13
C ASP A 24 -4.62 -31.51 16.66
N SER A 25 -5.37 -32.50 16.18
CA SER A 25 -5.94 -32.51 14.82
C SER A 25 -6.89 -31.33 14.61
N SER A 26 -7.86 -31.12 15.51
CA SER A 26 -8.82 -30.01 15.40
C SER A 26 -8.14 -28.65 15.46
N MET A 27 -7.05 -28.51 16.24
CA MET A 27 -6.27 -27.27 16.31
C MET A 27 -5.50 -27.04 15.01
N ASN A 28 -4.92 -28.09 14.42
CA ASN A 28 -4.25 -28.01 13.12
C ASN A 28 -5.24 -27.64 12.02
N ASP A 29 -6.43 -28.23 12.01
CA ASP A 29 -7.49 -27.89 11.05
C ASP A 29 -7.91 -26.41 11.16
N GLN A 30 -8.12 -25.92 12.40
CA GLN A 30 -8.43 -24.51 12.64
C GLN A 30 -7.27 -23.57 12.26
N MET A 31 -6.03 -24.01 12.47
CA MET A 31 -4.85 -23.23 12.13
C MET A 31 -4.68 -23.14 10.61
N GLU A 32 -4.91 -24.25 9.89
CA GLU A 32 -4.87 -24.28 8.43
C GLU A 32 -5.93 -23.35 7.82
N GLU A 33 -7.17 -23.36 8.33
CA GLU A 33 -8.20 -22.41 7.88
C GLU A 33 -7.80 -20.95 8.12
N ARG A 34 -7.19 -20.64 9.27
CA ARG A 34 -6.72 -19.29 9.58
C ARG A 34 -5.56 -18.86 8.67
N ILE A 35 -4.63 -19.75 8.38
CA ILE A 35 -3.51 -19.49 7.46
C ILE A 35 -4.06 -19.23 6.06
N GLN A 36 -4.94 -20.07 5.55
CA GLN A 36 -5.57 -19.90 4.24
C GLN A 36 -6.38 -18.60 4.15
N ALA A 37 -7.10 -18.24 5.22
CA ALA A 37 -7.84 -16.98 5.28
C ALA A 37 -6.93 -15.75 5.25
N LEU A 38 -5.75 -15.82 5.88
CA LEU A 38 -4.75 -14.75 5.87
C LEU A 38 -4.06 -14.64 4.51
N GLU A 39 -3.67 -15.76 3.90
CA GLU A 39 -3.07 -15.79 2.57
C GLU A 39 -4.00 -15.18 1.51
N LYS A 40 -5.29 -15.52 1.57
CA LYS A 40 -6.30 -14.96 0.68
C LYS A 40 -6.42 -13.44 0.83
N GLN A 41 -6.44 -12.93 2.07
CA GLN A 41 -6.47 -11.48 2.33
C GLN A 41 -5.21 -10.77 1.83
N ILE A 42 -4.04 -11.36 2.04
CA ILE A 42 -2.76 -10.81 1.55
C ILE A 42 -2.76 -10.76 0.02
N LEU A 43 -3.21 -11.81 -0.66
CA LEU A 43 -3.31 -11.85 -2.11
C LEU A 43 -4.30 -10.80 -2.64
N GLU A 44 -5.43 -10.61 -1.98
CA GLU A 44 -6.41 -9.59 -2.36
C GLU A 44 -5.85 -8.18 -2.19
N ILE A 45 -5.20 -7.89 -1.06
CA ILE A 45 -4.55 -6.61 -0.79
C ILE A 45 -3.44 -6.34 -1.83
N ASN A 46 -2.59 -7.33 -2.10
CA ASN A 46 -1.51 -7.21 -3.09
C ASN A 46 -2.04 -7.02 -4.51
N ALA A 47 -3.12 -7.74 -4.88
CA ALA A 47 -3.73 -7.61 -6.20
C ALA A 47 -4.33 -6.20 -6.42
N ARG A 48 -4.92 -5.60 -5.38
CA ARG A 48 -5.43 -4.22 -5.45
C ARG A 48 -4.30 -3.19 -5.45
N ASN A 49 -3.31 -3.37 -4.58
CA ASN A 49 -2.15 -2.47 -4.51
C ASN A 49 -1.36 -2.47 -5.82
N SER A 50 -1.21 -3.61 -6.49
CA SER A 50 -0.55 -3.67 -7.80
C SER A 50 -1.22 -2.78 -8.86
N ARG A 51 -2.56 -2.81 -8.91
CA ARG A 51 -3.34 -1.94 -9.81
C ARG A 51 -3.16 -0.46 -9.46
N VAL A 52 -3.26 -0.14 -8.17
CA VAL A 52 -3.12 1.23 -7.67
C VAL A 52 -1.70 1.75 -7.87
N GLU A 53 -0.66 0.94 -7.71
CA GLU A 53 0.73 1.37 -7.91
C GLU A 53 1.05 1.61 -9.39
N ILE A 54 0.43 0.86 -10.32
CA ILE A 54 0.53 1.14 -11.77
C ILE A 54 -0.20 2.44 -12.13
N GLU A 55 -1.42 2.64 -11.64
CA GLU A 55 -2.18 3.88 -11.86
C GLU A 55 -1.48 5.09 -11.22
N LYS A 56 -0.95 4.92 -10.02
CA LYS A 56 -0.17 5.94 -9.32
C LYS A 56 1.16 6.19 -10.00
N ALA A 57 1.82 5.18 -10.57
CA ALA A 57 3.01 5.39 -11.40
C ALA A 57 2.67 6.22 -12.65
N TRP A 58 1.49 6.02 -13.26
CA TRP A 58 1.01 6.83 -14.36
C TRP A 58 0.67 8.28 -13.93
N GLU A 59 -0.02 8.46 -12.81
CA GLU A 59 -0.36 9.78 -12.25
C GLU A 59 0.87 10.56 -11.75
N THR A 60 1.86 9.85 -11.22
CA THR A 60 3.11 10.42 -10.70
C THR A 60 4.17 10.57 -11.79
N SER A 61 4.03 9.82 -12.90
CA SER A 61 4.91 9.97 -14.05
C SER A 61 4.71 11.37 -14.60
N LYS A 62 5.82 12.04 -14.84
CA LYS A 62 5.91 13.44 -15.23
C LYS A 62 5.25 13.75 -16.58
N THR A 63 4.54 12.79 -17.19
CA THR A 63 3.82 12.87 -18.46
C THR A 63 2.73 13.92 -18.44
N ARG A 64 1.88 13.99 -17.39
CA ARG A 64 0.85 15.04 -17.28
C ARG A 64 1.49 16.43 -17.14
N ALA A 65 2.53 16.55 -16.33
CA ALA A 65 3.23 17.81 -16.14
C ALA A 65 3.94 18.26 -17.43
N LEU A 66 4.55 17.34 -18.15
CA LEU A 66 5.17 17.58 -19.46
C LEU A 66 4.14 18.02 -20.50
N LEU A 67 2.98 17.33 -20.56
CA LEU A 67 1.89 17.66 -21.48
C LEU A 67 1.35 19.07 -21.24
N ILE A 68 1.06 19.41 -19.98
CA ILE A 68 0.56 20.74 -19.62
C ILE A 68 1.63 21.80 -19.91
N SER A 69 2.89 21.55 -19.53
CA SER A 69 4.01 22.47 -19.81
C SER A 69 4.18 22.71 -21.31
N ALA A 70 4.05 21.68 -22.14
CA ALA A 70 4.16 21.78 -23.59
C ALA A 70 2.98 22.56 -24.19
N LEU A 71 1.76 22.30 -23.72
CA LEU A 71 0.57 23.01 -24.19
C LEU A 71 0.62 24.50 -23.81
N THR A 72 1.05 24.81 -22.58
CA THR A 72 1.28 26.18 -22.12
C THR A 72 2.35 26.88 -22.96
N TYR A 73 3.46 26.21 -23.28
CA TYR A 73 4.51 26.76 -24.14
C TYR A 73 3.96 27.15 -25.52
N ILE A 74 3.18 26.27 -26.15
CA ILE A 74 2.58 26.52 -27.47
C ILE A 74 1.60 27.69 -27.41
N VAL A 75 0.66 27.69 -26.46
CA VAL A 75 -0.35 28.73 -26.32
C VAL A 75 0.29 30.11 -26.08
N ILE A 76 1.30 30.19 -25.22
CA ILE A 76 1.96 31.45 -24.88
C ILE A 76 2.84 31.93 -26.04
N SER A 77 3.53 31.02 -26.72
CA SER A 77 4.29 31.36 -27.94
C SER A 77 3.39 31.97 -29.02
N LEU A 78 2.20 31.38 -29.24
CA LEU A 78 1.21 31.91 -30.19
C LEU A 78 0.65 33.26 -29.76
N LEU A 79 0.35 33.43 -28.47
CA LEU A 79 -0.12 34.71 -27.92
C LEU A 79 0.92 35.82 -28.09
N MET A 80 2.19 35.55 -27.75
CA MET A 80 3.27 36.53 -27.86
C MET A 80 3.60 36.87 -29.30
N TRP A 81 3.49 35.90 -30.21
CA TRP A 81 3.58 36.15 -31.64
C TRP A 81 2.45 37.07 -32.14
N SER A 82 1.23 36.88 -31.65
CA SER A 82 0.09 37.72 -31.99
C SER A 82 0.21 39.18 -31.49
N ILE A 83 0.92 39.40 -30.38
CA ILE A 83 1.09 40.74 -29.77
C ILE A 83 2.35 41.44 -30.32
N GLY A 84 3.17 40.76 -31.13
CA GLY A 84 4.37 41.34 -31.74
C GLY A 84 5.50 41.61 -30.74
N VAL A 85 5.53 40.90 -29.62
CA VAL A 85 6.53 41.07 -28.57
C VAL A 85 7.88 40.51 -29.03
N SER A 86 8.97 41.23 -28.75
CA SER A 86 10.33 40.76 -28.97
C SER A 86 10.61 39.48 -28.17
N ASP A 87 11.19 38.48 -28.83
CA ASP A 87 11.58 37.17 -28.28
C ASP A 87 10.45 36.33 -27.65
N PRO A 88 9.42 35.93 -28.43
CA PRO A 88 8.29 35.12 -27.95
C PRO A 88 8.72 33.76 -27.37
N LEU A 89 9.81 33.18 -27.87
CA LEU A 89 10.31 31.87 -27.41
C LEU A 89 10.92 31.94 -26.00
N MET A 90 11.62 33.03 -25.66
CA MET A 90 12.17 33.22 -24.31
C MET A 90 11.09 33.53 -23.29
N ASN A 91 10.12 34.34 -23.67
CA ASN A 91 9.03 34.73 -22.78
C ASN A 91 8.06 33.56 -22.50
N ALA A 92 7.89 32.62 -23.43
CA ALA A 92 7.13 31.39 -23.20
C ALA A 92 7.84 30.38 -22.28
N LEU A 93 9.17 30.51 -22.10
CA LEU A 93 9.96 29.62 -21.24
C LEU A 93 9.63 29.82 -19.75
N ILE A 94 9.43 31.08 -19.32
CA ILE A 94 9.16 31.46 -17.92
C ILE A 94 7.96 30.69 -17.33
N PRO A 95 6.76 30.71 -17.96
CA PRO A 95 5.59 29.99 -17.44
C PRO A 95 5.73 28.47 -17.49
N SER A 96 6.42 27.91 -18.49
CA SER A 96 6.71 26.47 -18.56
C SER A 96 7.67 26.03 -17.43
N CYS A 97 8.75 26.79 -17.19
CA CYS A 97 9.67 26.53 -16.09
C CYS A 97 8.99 26.69 -14.72
N ALA A 98 8.17 27.73 -14.52
CA ALA A 98 7.43 27.94 -13.29
C ALA A 98 6.48 26.77 -12.98
N PHE A 99 5.81 26.23 -14.00
CA PHE A 99 4.92 25.08 -13.86
C PHE A 99 5.69 23.79 -13.50
N ILE A 100 6.83 23.54 -14.13
CA ILE A 100 7.69 22.39 -13.80
C ILE A 100 8.21 22.50 -12.36
N VAL A 101 8.71 23.65 -11.94
CA VAL A 101 9.20 23.86 -10.56
C VAL A 101 8.06 23.66 -9.55
N SER A 102 6.87 24.18 -9.83
CA SER A 102 5.68 24.00 -8.98
C SER A 102 5.29 22.53 -8.85
N THR A 103 5.23 21.79 -9.96
CA THR A 103 4.88 20.36 -9.96
C THR A 103 5.91 19.49 -9.24
N LEU A 104 7.20 19.83 -9.30
CA LEU A 104 8.25 19.11 -8.55
C LEU A 104 8.30 19.47 -7.05
N SER A 105 7.86 20.67 -6.65
CA SER A 105 7.91 21.11 -5.24
C SER A 105 6.91 20.38 -4.33
N LEU A 106 5.71 20.04 -4.85
CA LEU A 106 4.63 19.39 -4.10
C LEU A 106 4.99 18.01 -3.52
N PRO A 107 5.55 17.05 -4.29
CA PRO A 107 5.95 15.76 -3.73
C PRO A 107 7.09 15.89 -2.72
N TYR A 108 8.00 16.85 -2.93
CA TYR A 108 9.09 17.13 -1.99
C TYR A 108 8.56 17.67 -0.65
N ALA A 109 7.64 18.63 -0.68
CA ALA A 109 6.99 19.17 0.51
C ALA A 109 6.19 18.09 1.25
N LYS A 110 5.46 17.23 0.52
CA LYS A 110 4.71 16.10 1.09
C LYS A 110 5.64 15.09 1.78
N ALA A 111 6.78 14.76 1.16
CA ALA A 111 7.77 13.86 1.75
C ALA A 111 8.37 14.43 3.05
N ARG A 112 8.68 15.73 3.06
CA ARG A 112 9.21 16.43 4.25
C ARG A 112 8.20 16.45 5.40
N TRP A 113 6.93 16.67 5.10
CA TRP A 113 5.84 16.69 6.08
C TRP A 113 5.57 15.31 6.69
N LYS A 114 5.55 14.26 5.85
CA LYS A 114 5.35 12.89 6.31
C LYS A 114 6.41 12.45 7.32
N LYS A 115 7.69 12.72 7.01
CA LYS A 115 8.84 12.45 7.91
C LYS A 115 8.74 13.13 9.28
N ASN A 116 7.97 14.21 9.40
CA ASN A 116 7.82 14.96 10.64
C ASN A 116 6.60 14.55 11.47
N ARG A 117 5.72 13.69 10.93
CA ARG A 117 4.50 13.21 11.60
C ARG A 117 4.53 11.72 11.94
N ASP A 118 5.45 10.97 11.36
CA ASP A 118 5.83 9.61 11.77
C ASP A 118 6.93 9.68 12.85
#